data_AF-E8WKW4-F1
#
_entry.id   AF-E8WKW4-F1
#
_cell.length_a   1.000
_cell.length_b   1.000
_cell.length_c   1.000
_cell.angle_alpha   90.00
_cell.angle_beta   90.00
_cell.angle_gamma   90.00
#
_symmetry.space_group_name_H-M   'P 1'
#
loop_
_entity.id
_entity.type
_entity.pdbx_description
1 polymer ?
#
loop_
_entity_poly.entity_id
_entity_poly.type
_entity_poly.pdbx_seq_one_letter_code
_entity_poly.pdbx_strand_id
1 'polypeptide(L)'
;MLLGLKQLLSREMKGLDRYLIAAQISRLTGRDLSKEMLDKYVGSDLAYRPPADLLVAFCHVVESTKVFSYLLEPLDRDVLHPEDRDLVDLARLQEQQRTIETQIQDIRRKRGLLK
;
A
#
# COMPACT_ATOMS: atom_id res chain seq x y z
N MET A 1 4.35 4.59 15.70
CA MET A 1 3.51 4.48 14.49
C MET A 1 2.92 5.82 14.05
N LEU A 2 1.99 6.44 14.78
CA LEU A 2 1.33 7.69 14.32
C LEU A 2 2.31 8.86 14.11
N LEU A 3 3.23 9.13 15.03
CA LEU A 3 4.21 10.22 14.85
C LEU A 3 5.09 10.01 13.61
N GLY A 4 5.54 8.77 13.37
CA GLY A 4 6.33 8.41 12.20
C GLY A 4 5.54 8.55 10.90
N LEU A 5 4.25 8.17 10.90
CA LEU A 5 3.34 8.43 9.78
C LEU A 5 3.27 9.93 9.46
N LYS A 6 3.06 10.78 10.47
CA LYS A 6 2.95 12.23 10.26
C LYS A 6 4.25 12.86 9.75
N GLN A 7 5.39 12.42 10.28
CA GLN A 7 6.72 12.81 9.78
C GLN A 7 6.93 12.38 8.33
N LEU A 8 6.50 11.17 7.97
CA LEU A 8 6.57 10.66 6.60
C LEU A 8 5.71 11.49 5.65
N LEU A 9 4.44 11.77 6.01
CA LEU A 9 3.56 12.63 5.21
C LEU A 9 4.19 14.01 4.99
N SER A 10 4.75 14.62 6.04
CA SER A 10 5.46 15.90 5.94
C SER A 10 6.65 15.85 4.99
N ARG A 11 7.42 14.75 5.01
CA ARG A 11 8.56 14.52 4.13
C ARG A 11 8.14 14.36 2.67
N GLU A 12 7.12 13.56 2.39
CA GLU A 12 6.66 13.31 1.02
C GLU A 12 6.05 14.58 0.39
N MET A 13 5.51 15.52 1.19
CA MET A 13 5.05 16.82 0.68
C MET A 13 6.15 17.88 0.51
N LYS A 14 7.40 17.58 0.87
CA LYS A 14 8.45 18.61 0.89
C LYS A 14 8.74 19.09 -0.54
N GLY A 15 8.57 20.39 -0.77
CA GLY A 15 8.78 21.02 -2.08
C GLY A 15 7.53 21.06 -2.97
N LEU A 16 6.41 20.50 -2.51
CA LEU A 16 5.12 20.57 -3.19
C LEU A 16 4.26 21.71 -2.65
N ASP A 17 3.35 22.23 -3.48
CA ASP A 17 2.37 23.22 -3.06
C ASP A 17 1.24 22.55 -2.25
N ARG A 18 1.20 22.85 -0.95
CA ARG A 18 0.22 22.29 -0.03
C ARG A 18 -1.22 22.75 -0.31
N TYR A 19 -1.41 23.92 -0.91
CA TYR A 19 -2.74 24.36 -1.34
C TYR A 19 -3.24 23.48 -2.48
N LEU A 20 -2.38 23.21 -3.45
CA LEU A 20 -2.71 22.33 -4.58
C LEU A 20 -3.00 20.90 -4.11
N ILE A 21 -2.17 20.36 -3.21
CA ILE A 21 -2.39 19.04 -2.63
C ILE A 21 -3.76 18.97 -1.93
N ALA A 22 -4.06 19.93 -1.05
CA ALA A 22 -5.31 19.96 -0.32
C ALA A 22 -6.53 20.01 -1.26
N ALA A 23 -6.46 20.83 -2.32
CA ALA A 23 -7.51 20.93 -3.33
C ALA A 23 -7.69 19.63 -4.13
N GLN A 24 -6.60 18.98 -4.54
CA GLN A 24 -6.66 17.70 -5.26
C GLN A 24 -7.21 16.57 -4.39
N ILE A 25 -6.78 16.48 -3.13
CA ILE A 25 -7.35 15.52 -2.17
C ILE A 25 -8.84 15.80 -1.95
N SER A 26 -9.24 17.07 -1.83
CA SER A 26 -10.65 17.43 -1.67
C SER A 26 -11.50 16.91 -2.84
N ARG A 27 -11.02 17.13 -4.07
CA ARG A 27 -11.67 16.63 -5.29
C ARG A 27 -11.77 15.10 -5.32
N LEU A 28 -10.73 14.38 -4.91
CA LEU A 28 -10.70 12.91 -4.95
C LEU A 28 -11.59 12.27 -3.87
N THR A 29 -11.65 12.89 -2.69
CA THR A 29 -12.38 12.34 -1.54
C THR A 29 -13.81 12.87 -1.41
N GLY A 30 -14.15 13.94 -2.12
CA GLY A 30 -15.42 14.65 -1.97
C GLY A 30 -15.57 15.36 -0.62
N ARG A 31 -14.47 15.55 0.11
CA ARG A 31 -14.44 16.23 1.41
C ARG A 31 -13.72 17.57 1.26
N ASP A 32 -14.24 18.60 1.90
CA ASP A 32 -13.52 19.87 1.98
C ASP A 32 -12.29 19.70 2.88
N LEU A 33 -11.11 19.76 2.26
CA LEU A 33 -9.82 19.75 2.93
C LEU A 33 -9.10 21.08 2.66
N SER A 34 -8.96 21.90 3.70
CA SER A 34 -8.15 23.10 3.63
C SER A 34 -6.66 22.79 3.85
N LYS A 35 -5.80 23.71 3.42
CA LYS A 35 -4.36 23.63 3.68
C LYS A 35 -4.05 23.57 5.19
N GLU A 36 -4.80 24.31 6.01
CA GLU A 36 -4.65 24.31 7.47
C GLU A 36 -5.03 22.96 8.08
N MET A 37 -6.08 22.31 7.56
CA MET A 37 -6.43 20.94 7.97
C MET A 37 -5.35 19.95 7.56
N LEU A 38 -4.83 20.05 6.34
CA LEU A 38 -3.71 19.24 5.86
C LEU A 38 -2.46 19.42 6.75
N ASP A 39 -2.12 20.66 7.08
CA ASP A 39 -1.01 20.97 7.99
C ASP A 39 -1.18 20.35 9.38
N LYS A 40 -2.41 20.33 9.92
CA LYS A 40 -2.70 19.64 11.19
C LYS A 40 -2.52 18.13 11.08
N TYR A 41 -2.89 17.53 9.94
CA TYR A 41 -2.71 16.10 9.70
C TYR A 41 -1.25 15.68 9.52
N VAL A 42 -0.34 16.60 9.20
CA VAL A 42 1.10 16.31 9.09
C VAL A 42 1.94 16.91 10.23
N GLY A 43 1.35 17.79 11.04
CA GLY A 43 1.97 18.38 12.21
C GLY A 43 2.19 17.38 13.35
N SER A 44 2.94 17.79 14.37
CA SER A 44 3.31 16.95 15.52
C SER A 44 2.16 16.64 16.48
N ASP A 45 1.05 17.37 16.42
CA ASP A 45 -0.09 17.18 17.33
C ASP A 45 -0.84 15.87 17.05
N LEU A 46 -0.74 14.92 17.97
CA LEU A 46 -1.31 13.57 17.82
C LEU A 46 -2.84 13.52 17.93
N ALA A 47 -3.50 14.61 18.34
CA ALA A 47 -4.95 14.70 18.36
C ALA A 47 -5.54 14.68 16.94
N TYR A 48 -4.81 15.20 15.95
CA TYR A 48 -5.23 15.23 14.57
C TYR A 48 -4.75 13.99 13.81
N ARG A 49 -5.67 13.05 13.58
CA ARG A 49 -5.41 11.82 12.84
C ARG A 49 -5.96 11.92 11.42
N PRO A 50 -5.14 11.75 10.38
CA PRO A 50 -5.64 11.68 9.01
C PRO A 50 -6.55 10.45 8.88
N PRO A 51 -7.74 10.57 8.28
CA PRO A 51 -8.61 9.43 8.01
C PRO A 51 -8.00 8.57 6.89
N ALA A 52 -8.36 7.27 6.86
CA ALA A 52 -7.72 6.31 5.96
C ALA A 52 -7.89 6.63 4.47
N ASP A 53 -9.06 7.14 4.09
CA ASP A 53 -9.35 7.57 2.72
C ASP A 53 -8.51 8.78 2.29
N LEU A 54 -8.20 9.69 3.21
CA LEU A 54 -7.27 10.79 2.96
C LEU A 54 -5.86 10.26 2.69
N LEU A 55 -5.41 9.21 3.38
CA LEU A 55 -4.10 8.61 3.13
C LEU A 55 -4.01 8.02 1.72
N VAL A 56 -5.08 7.39 1.22
CA VAL A 56 -5.15 6.90 -0.16
C VAL A 56 -5.04 8.05 -1.15
N ALA A 57 -5.88 9.09 -0.98
CA ALA A 57 -5.87 10.26 -1.86
C ALA A 57 -4.53 11.01 -1.83
N PHE A 58 -3.90 11.11 -0.65
CA PHE A 58 -2.58 11.68 -0.48
C PHE A 58 -1.53 10.93 -1.30
N CYS A 59 -1.48 9.60 -1.17
CA CYS A 59 -0.52 8.77 -1.90
C CYS A 59 -0.70 8.88 -3.42
N HIS A 60 -1.95 9.01 -3.88
CA HIS A 60 -2.27 9.24 -5.28
C HIS A 60 -1.77 10.61 -5.76
N VAL A 61 -2.00 11.67 -4.99
CA VAL A 61 -1.60 13.05 -5.33
C VAL A 61 -0.09 13.26 -5.32
N VAL A 62 0.61 12.64 -4.36
CA VAL A 62 2.07 12.77 -4.18
C VAL A 62 2.82 11.68 -4.96
N GLU A 63 2.10 10.79 -5.66
CA GLU A 63 2.66 9.68 -6.44
C GLU A 63 3.64 8.81 -5.63
N SER A 64 3.30 8.53 -4.38
CA SER A 64 4.16 7.80 -3.45
C SER A 64 3.35 6.82 -2.60
N THR A 65 3.77 5.56 -2.59
CA THR A 65 3.18 4.48 -1.79
C THR A 65 3.86 4.27 -0.44
N LYS A 66 4.91 5.05 -0.13
CA LYS A 66 5.73 4.86 1.08
C LYS A 66 4.93 4.92 2.38
N VAL A 67 3.85 5.70 2.39
CA VAL A 67 2.92 5.79 3.52
C VAL A 67 2.34 4.41 3.83
N PHE A 68 1.93 3.66 2.82
CA PHE A 68 1.38 2.32 2.98
C PHE A 68 2.47 1.30 3.31
N SER A 69 3.66 1.38 2.70
CA SER A 69 4.79 0.52 3.11
C SER A 69 5.13 0.70 4.58
N TYR A 70 5.17 1.94 5.09
CA TYR A 70 5.38 2.22 6.52
C TYR A 70 4.26 1.66 7.41
N LEU A 71 3.01 1.73 6.98
CA LEU A 71 1.88 1.20 7.76
C LEU A 71 1.82 -0.34 7.75
N LEU A 72 2.35 -0.97 6.70
CA LEU A 72 2.36 -2.42 6.51
C LEU A 72 3.61 -3.11 7.11
N GLU A 73 4.68 -2.35 7.37
CA GLU A 73 5.92 -2.83 8.00
C GLU A 73 5.68 -3.71 9.25
N PRO A 74 4.79 -3.35 10.21
CA PRO A 74 4.54 -4.19 11.40
C PRO A 74 3.86 -5.53 11.11
N LEU A 75 3.34 -5.73 9.91
CA LEU A 75 2.68 -6.95 9.46
C LEU A 75 3.60 -7.82 8.59
N ASP A 76 4.86 -7.42 8.41
CA ASP A 76 5.79 -8.00 7.44
C ASP A 76 5.17 -8.05 6.03
N ARG A 77 4.43 -7.00 5.67
CA ARG A 77 3.81 -6.82 4.35
C ARG A 77 4.41 -5.61 3.66
N ASP A 78 4.35 -5.62 2.33
CA ASP A 78 4.76 -4.50 1.50
C ASP A 78 3.71 -4.19 0.43
N VAL A 79 3.82 -3.01 -0.15
CA VAL A 79 3.00 -2.56 -1.26
C VAL A 79 3.55 -3.15 -2.55
N LEU A 80 2.70 -3.85 -3.29
CA LEU A 80 3.06 -4.35 -4.61
C LEU A 80 3.13 -3.20 -5.60
N HIS A 81 4.29 -3.05 -6.23
CA HIS A 81 4.44 -2.13 -7.34
C HIS A 81 3.79 -2.70 -8.61
N PRO A 82 3.15 -1.88 -9.46
CA PRO A 82 2.50 -2.35 -10.69
C PRO A 82 3.42 -3.17 -11.59
N GLU A 83 4.69 -2.80 -11.69
CA GLU A 83 5.73 -3.49 -12.45
C GLU A 83 6.02 -4.93 -11.95
N ASP A 84 5.78 -5.21 -10.68
CA ASP A 84 6.03 -6.52 -10.07
C ASP A 84 4.81 -7.45 -10.14
N ARG A 85 3.67 -6.94 -10.60
CA ARG A 85 2.40 -7.67 -10.58
C ARG A 85 2.49 -8.99 -11.33
N ASP A 86 3.03 -8.97 -12.54
CA ASP A 86 3.14 -10.14 -13.39
C ASP A 86 4.12 -11.17 -12.81
N LEU A 87 5.19 -10.71 -12.14
CA LEU A 87 6.16 -11.58 -11.47
C LEU A 87 5.53 -12.30 -10.26
N VAL A 88 4.74 -11.59 -9.46
CA VAL A 88 4.02 -12.18 -8.32
C VAL A 88 2.97 -13.17 -8.80
N ASP A 89 2.24 -12.85 -9.86
CA ASP A 89 1.24 -13.77 -10.43
C ASP A 89 1.91 -15.00 -11.05
N LEU A 90 3.06 -14.84 -11.71
CA LEU A 90 3.89 -15.96 -12.19
C LEU A 90 4.33 -16.86 -11.03
N ALA A 91 4.86 -16.29 -9.94
CA ALA A 91 5.31 -17.05 -8.78
C ALA A 91 4.15 -17.84 -8.13
N ARG A 92 2.95 -17.24 -8.04
CA ARG A 92 1.74 -17.92 -7.56
C ARG A 92 1.36 -19.11 -8.45
N LEU A 93 1.40 -18.92 -9.77
CA LEU A 93 1.10 -19.99 -10.73
C LEU A 93 2.12 -21.13 -10.67
N GLN A 94 3.41 -20.81 -10.52
CA GLN A 94 4.46 -21.83 -10.36
C GLN A 94 4.28 -22.65 -9.08
N GLU A 95 3.91 -22.01 -7.97
CA GLU A 95 3.63 -22.71 -6.72
C GLU A 95 2.40 -23.62 -6.81
N GLN A 96 1.35 -23.15 -7.50
CA GLN A 96 0.18 -23.98 -7.82
C GLN A 96 0.55 -25.17 -8.70
N GLN A 97 1.35 -24.96 -9.73
CA GLN A 97 1.84 -26.04 -10.60
C GLN A 97 2.60 -27.09 -9.78
N ARG A 98 3.54 -26.68 -8.92
CA ARG A 98 4.29 -27.58 -8.05
C ARG A 98 3.38 -28.40 -7.12
N THR A 99 2.37 -27.75 -6.55
CA THR A 99 1.37 -28.39 -5.69
C THR A 99 0.59 -29.45 -6.46
N ILE A 100 0.10 -29.10 -7.65
CA ILE A 100 -0.66 -30.01 -8.52
C ILE A 100 0.19 -31.19 -8.97
N GLU A 101 1.45 -30.95 -9.36
CA GLU A 101 2.37 -32.02 -9.76
C GLU A 101 2.63 -33.00 -8.61
N THR A 102 2.79 -32.49 -7.40
CA THR A 102 2.94 -33.31 -6.19
C THR A 102 1.70 -34.20 -5.98
N GLN A 103 0.51 -33.61 -6.08
CA GLN A 103 -0.75 -34.35 -5.97
C GLN A 103 -0.90 -35.41 -7.06
N ILE A 104 -0.51 -35.11 -8.30
CA ILE A 104 -0.51 -36.07 -9.41
C ILE A 104 0.41 -37.24 -9.10
N GLN A 105 1.62 -36.98 -8.61
CA GLN A 105 2.58 -38.04 -8.27
C GLN A 105 2.07 -38.92 -7.13
N ASP A 106 1.46 -38.32 -6.10
CA ASP A 106 0.85 -39.08 -5.00
C ASP A 106 -0.30 -39.96 -5.47
N ILE A 107 -1.16 -39.47 -6.37
CA ILE A 107 -2.23 -40.27 -6.97
C ILE A 107 -1.66 -41.40 -7.83
N ARG A 108 -0.65 -41.12 -8.66
CA ARG A 108 0.03 -42.14 -9.47
C ARG A 108 0.64 -43.23 -8.60
N ARG A 109 1.24 -42.87 -7.47
CA ARG A 109 1.83 -43.81 -6.50
C ARG A 109 0.73 -44.69 -5.89
N LYS A 110 -0.36 -44.08 -5.42
CA LYS A 110 -1.53 -44.81 -4.86
C LYS A 110 -2.16 -45.79 -5.85
N ARG A 111 -2.14 -45.45 -7.15
CA ARG A 111 -2.72 -46.26 -8.23
C ARG A 111 -1.75 -47.29 -8.83
N GLY A 112 -0.50 -47.35 -8.37
CA GLY A 112 0.51 -48.26 -8.94
C GLY A 112 0.91 -47.90 -10.38
N LEU A 113 0.73 -46.64 -10.78
CA LEU A 113 1.05 -46.13 -12.13
C LEU A 113 2.48 -45.57 -12.22
N LEU A 114 3.20 -45.54 -11.10
CA LEU A 114 4.64 -45.27 -11.05
C LEU A 114 5.37 -46.60 -11.22
N LYS A 115 6.11 -46.74 -12.32
CA LYS A 115 7.15 -47.79 -12.46
C LYS A 115 8.31 -47.50 -11.54
#